data_AF-A0A383A671-F1
#
_entry.id   AF-A0A383A671-F1
#
_cell.length_a   1.000
_cell.length_b   1.000
_cell.length_c   1.000
_cell.angle_alpha   90.00
_cell.angle_beta   90.00
_cell.angle_gamma   90.00
#
_symmetry.space_group_name_H-M   'P 1'
#
loop_
_entity.id
_entity.type
_entity.pdbx_description
1 polymer ?
#
loop_
_entity_poly.entity_id
_entity_poly.type
_entity_poly.pdbx_seq_one_letter_code
_entity_poly.pdbx_strand_id
1 'polypeptide(L)'
;MKKILLILFLFTVGFSTAAYAETGKNMNWCKTDGKTRSPLYLANVNGKIKKVKHKSTDALENPENKIVIIWNYGGGNAQKFNGYCTAMMKNFAGLAGHKIGNKETIFWFNFELKKAGGSGNEPFWKCNDNEWYDDGQIVDQPQDDSSYWKCINAVIPNWNAYIRFQKTVEVVENFIAAGVPPKQIFVSGVSAGGQDAVLMAVHHGDKINAGIPFHPAAWGVAAAGGRRTWYVDQVKSAKRLDILYINSN
;
A
#
# COMPACT_ATOMS: atom_id res chain seq x y z
N MET A 1 36.35 3.20 -19.33
CA MET A 1 36.37 3.59 -17.90
C MET A 1 35.41 4.73 -17.53
N LYS A 2 35.07 5.69 -18.42
CA LYS A 2 34.15 6.80 -18.07
C LYS A 2 32.66 6.44 -17.93
N LYS A 3 32.18 5.34 -18.53
CA LYS A 3 30.75 4.94 -18.48
C LYS A 3 30.38 4.12 -17.22
N ILE A 4 31.35 3.49 -16.57
CA ILE A 4 31.12 2.67 -15.36
C ILE A 4 31.05 3.55 -14.10
N LEU A 5 31.78 4.67 -14.06
CA LEU A 5 31.72 5.62 -12.94
C LEU A 5 30.36 6.35 -12.83
N LEU A 6 29.64 6.55 -13.93
CA LEU A 6 28.36 7.26 -13.92
C LEU A 6 27.23 6.43 -13.29
N ILE A 7 27.34 5.09 -13.36
CA ILE A 7 26.36 4.16 -12.80
C ILE A 7 26.53 4.04 -11.28
N LEU A 8 27.76 4.14 -10.76
CA LEU A 8 28.00 4.19 -9.31
C LEU A 8 27.57 5.53 -8.68
N PHE A 9 27.68 6.63 -9.42
CA PHE A 9 27.27 7.95 -8.89
C PHE A 9 25.74 8.12 -8.77
N LEU A 10 24.96 7.33 -9.51
CA LEU A 10 23.49 7.30 -9.40
C LEU A 10 23.00 6.46 -8.19
N PHE A 11 23.84 5.60 -7.62
CA PHE A 11 23.51 4.86 -6.40
C PHE A 11 23.87 5.61 -5.12
N THR A 12 24.74 6.63 -5.19
CA THR A 12 25.21 7.38 -4.01
C THR A 12 24.50 8.71 -3.78
N VAL A 13 23.68 9.19 -4.72
CA VAL A 13 22.94 10.46 -4.60
C VAL A 13 21.45 10.17 -4.56
N GLY A 14 20.94 9.75 -3.41
CA GLY A 14 19.50 9.53 -3.24
C GLY A 14 19.05 9.03 -1.88
N PHE A 15 19.91 8.35 -1.13
CA PHE A 15 19.62 8.04 0.27
C PHE A 15 20.17 9.15 1.15
N SER A 16 19.43 10.26 1.23
CA SER A 16 19.51 11.07 2.44
C SER A 16 19.22 10.13 3.61
N THR A 17 19.91 10.31 4.73
CA THR A 17 19.67 9.63 6.01
C THR A 17 18.26 9.88 6.59
N ALA A 18 17.32 10.38 5.77
CA ALA A 18 15.94 10.67 6.07
C ALA A 18 14.93 9.83 5.26
N ALA A 19 15.34 8.69 4.69
CA ALA A 19 14.41 7.68 4.17
C ALA A 19 13.78 6.90 5.32
N TYR A 20 12.99 7.56 6.18
CA TYR A 20 12.24 6.86 7.22
C TYR A 20 10.86 6.44 6.70
N ALA A 21 10.49 5.19 6.98
CA ALA A 21 9.17 4.62 6.71
C ALA A 21 8.06 5.36 7.49
N GLU A 22 6.87 5.48 6.88
CA GLU A 22 5.67 6.13 7.47
C GLU A 22 5.07 5.34 8.65
N THR A 23 5.79 5.13 9.75
CA THR A 23 5.21 4.45 10.93
C THR A 23 5.64 5.00 12.29
N GLY A 24 4.64 5.30 13.12
CA GLY A 24 4.78 5.45 14.58
C GLY A 24 4.04 6.66 15.15
N LYS A 25 3.71 6.64 16.45
CA LYS A 25 3.02 7.70 17.24
C LYS A 25 3.62 9.13 17.12
N ASN A 26 4.71 9.27 16.38
CA ASN A 26 5.43 10.52 16.06
C ASN A 26 5.04 11.14 14.71
N MET A 27 3.83 10.88 14.16
CA MET A 27 3.34 11.38 12.85
C MET A 27 3.06 12.89 12.76
N ASN A 28 3.90 13.72 13.39
CA ASN A 28 4.09 15.14 13.09
C ASN A 28 5.20 15.35 12.03
N TRP A 29 5.36 14.42 11.09
CA TRP A 29 6.28 14.52 9.94
C TRP A 29 5.95 15.66 8.98
N CYS A 30 4.73 16.14 9.07
CA CYS A 30 4.19 17.24 8.34
C CYS A 30 3.23 17.93 9.27
N LYS A 31 3.46 19.21 9.53
CA LYS A 31 2.46 20.08 10.16
C LYS A 31 1.14 19.93 9.39
N THR A 32 0.02 20.07 10.10
CA THR A 32 -1.32 19.85 9.55
C THR A 32 -1.59 20.65 8.26
N ASP A 33 -1.00 21.84 8.15
CA ASP A 33 -1.03 22.74 6.99
C ASP A 33 -0.32 22.20 5.73
N GLY A 34 0.65 21.30 5.87
CA GLY A 34 1.37 20.69 4.76
C GLY A 34 0.71 19.43 4.17
N LYS A 35 -0.42 18.99 4.72
CA LYS A 35 -1.12 17.76 4.30
C LYS A 35 -2.14 18.06 3.19
N THR A 36 -2.15 17.23 2.16
CA THR A 36 -3.20 17.27 1.13
C THR A 36 -4.30 16.25 1.46
N ARG A 37 -5.55 16.73 1.53
CA ARG A 37 -6.72 15.93 1.95
C ARG A 37 -7.73 15.68 0.82
N SER A 38 -7.45 16.20 -0.37
CA SER A 38 -8.29 16.04 -1.55
C SER A 38 -7.67 15.05 -2.53
N PRO A 39 -8.47 14.20 -3.21
CA PRO A 39 -7.98 13.26 -4.20
C PRO A 39 -7.13 13.93 -5.29
N LEU A 40 -5.96 13.34 -5.54
CA LEU A 40 -5.03 13.81 -6.56
C LEU A 40 -4.09 12.70 -7.03
N TYR A 41 -3.49 12.94 -8.20
CA TYR A 41 -2.33 12.20 -8.69
C TYR A 41 -1.26 13.17 -9.22
N LEU A 42 -0.06 12.66 -9.49
CA LEU A 42 1.01 13.38 -10.15
C LEU A 42 1.11 12.93 -11.61
N ALA A 43 1.23 13.88 -12.52
CA ALA A 43 1.42 13.63 -13.95
C ALA A 43 2.19 14.77 -14.62
N ASN A 44 2.68 14.53 -15.84
CA ASN A 44 3.24 15.59 -16.67
C ASN A 44 2.12 16.45 -17.26
N VAL A 45 2.16 17.75 -16.97
CA VAL A 45 1.25 18.73 -17.56
C VAL A 45 2.09 19.84 -18.17
N ASN A 46 2.18 19.84 -19.50
CA ASN A 46 2.96 20.78 -20.31
C ASN A 46 4.46 20.82 -19.92
N GLY A 47 5.07 19.64 -19.84
CA GLY A 47 6.50 19.48 -19.56
C GLY A 47 6.88 19.61 -18.08
N LYS A 48 5.90 19.71 -17.16
CA LYS A 48 6.14 19.88 -15.72
C LYS A 48 5.31 18.89 -14.93
N ILE A 49 5.90 18.28 -13.90
CA ILE A 49 5.16 17.42 -12.98
C ILE A 49 4.25 18.29 -12.10
N LYS A 50 2.95 18.02 -12.17
CA LYS A 50 1.94 18.77 -11.40
C LYS A 50 1.06 17.82 -10.60
N LYS A 51 0.50 18.35 -9.51
CA LYS A 51 -0.61 17.73 -8.79
C LYS A 51 -1.90 17.96 -9.58
N VAL A 52 -2.53 16.90 -10.04
CA VAL A 52 -3.81 16.93 -10.75
C VAL A 52 -4.89 16.45 -9.81
N LYS A 53 -5.84 17.34 -9.48
CA LYS A 53 -7.01 16.98 -8.67
C LYS A 53 -8.00 16.19 -9.52
N HIS A 54 -8.69 15.23 -8.91
CA HIS A 54 -9.73 14.45 -9.59
C HIS A 54 -10.92 14.19 -8.65
N LYS A 55 -12.03 13.73 -9.25
CA LYS A 55 -13.21 13.25 -8.52
C LYS A 55 -13.33 11.72 -8.53
N SER A 56 -12.99 11.10 -9.65
CA SER A 56 -12.91 9.64 -9.85
C SER A 56 -11.81 9.31 -10.87
N THR A 57 -11.58 8.02 -11.12
CA THR A 57 -10.66 7.52 -12.17
C THR A 57 -11.19 7.78 -13.58
N ASP A 58 -12.51 7.92 -13.77
CA ASP A 58 -13.14 8.16 -15.08
C ASP A 58 -12.74 9.50 -15.70
N ALA A 59 -12.22 10.42 -14.88
CA ALA A 59 -11.69 11.70 -15.33
C ALA A 59 -10.27 11.59 -15.95
N LEU A 60 -9.70 10.38 -16.04
CA LEU A 60 -8.36 10.18 -16.60
C LEU A 60 -8.40 10.18 -18.13
N GLU A 61 -7.66 11.10 -18.75
CA GLU A 61 -7.54 11.16 -20.21
C GLU A 61 -6.59 10.09 -20.75
N ASN A 62 -7.01 9.44 -21.83
CA ASN A 62 -6.27 8.37 -22.53
C ASN A 62 -5.73 7.28 -21.58
N PRO A 63 -6.61 6.64 -20.78
CA PRO A 63 -6.24 5.71 -19.72
C PRO A 63 -5.45 4.50 -20.25
N GLU A 64 -5.72 4.06 -21.48
CA GLU A 64 -5.00 2.99 -22.17
C GLU A 64 -3.50 3.31 -22.38
N ASN A 65 -3.16 4.60 -22.42
CA ASN A 65 -1.80 5.09 -22.58
C ASN A 65 -1.12 5.42 -21.24
N LYS A 66 -1.72 5.07 -20.09
CA LYS A 66 -1.16 5.35 -18.76
C LYS A 66 -0.57 4.12 -18.10
N ILE A 67 0.59 4.28 -17.47
CA ILE A 67 1.13 3.34 -16.47
C ILE A 67 0.81 3.92 -15.10
N VAL A 68 -0.04 3.25 -14.34
CA VAL A 68 -0.55 3.76 -13.07
C VAL A 68 0.23 3.16 -11.92
N ILE A 69 0.82 4.00 -11.09
CA ILE A 69 1.46 3.60 -9.84
C ILE A 69 0.57 4.09 -8.69
N ILE A 70 -0.14 3.18 -8.03
CA ILE A 70 -1.00 3.47 -6.90
C ILE A 70 -0.16 3.45 -5.63
N TRP A 71 -0.29 4.48 -4.81
CA TRP A 71 0.37 4.60 -3.51
C TRP A 71 -0.62 4.53 -2.37
N ASN A 72 -0.42 3.54 -1.49
CA ASN A 72 -1.14 3.36 -0.25
C ASN A 72 -0.29 3.82 0.94
N TYR A 73 -0.84 4.71 1.77
CA TYR A 73 -0.15 5.18 2.98
C TYR A 73 -0.03 4.08 4.06
N GLY A 74 0.94 4.27 4.96
CA GLY A 74 1.11 3.47 6.19
C GLY A 74 0.02 3.71 7.23
N GLY A 75 0.15 3.17 8.44
CA GLY A 75 -0.84 3.39 9.50
C GLY A 75 -2.05 2.44 9.39
N GLY A 76 -1.99 1.37 10.19
CA GLY A 76 -2.95 0.27 10.17
C GLY A 76 -4.21 0.49 11.00
N ASN A 77 -4.66 -0.60 11.63
CA ASN A 77 -6.00 -0.86 12.18
C ASN A 77 -6.68 0.20 13.06
N ALA A 78 -5.97 1.24 13.52
CA ALA A 78 -6.50 2.25 14.43
C ALA A 78 -6.31 3.70 13.93
N GLN A 79 -5.63 3.93 12.81
CA GLN A 79 -5.21 5.27 12.42
C GLN A 79 -6.18 5.93 11.43
N LYS A 80 -6.82 7.02 11.88
CA LYS A 80 -7.63 7.88 11.01
C LYS A 80 -6.76 8.46 9.88
N PHE A 81 -7.26 8.37 8.65
CA PHE A 81 -6.63 9.04 7.52
C PHE A 81 -6.61 10.55 7.72
N ASN A 82 -5.42 11.14 7.66
CA ASN A 82 -5.21 12.56 7.92
C ASN A 82 -4.68 13.33 6.69
N GLY A 83 -4.76 12.72 5.50
CA GLY A 83 -4.18 13.26 4.27
C GLY A 83 -2.73 12.84 4.07
N TYR A 84 -2.26 13.02 2.84
CA TYR A 84 -0.89 12.71 2.43
C TYR A 84 0.03 13.92 2.61
N CYS A 85 1.26 13.69 3.07
CA CYS A 85 2.25 14.74 3.25
C CYS A 85 2.75 15.30 1.92
N THR A 86 2.70 16.62 1.73
CA THR A 86 3.19 17.25 0.49
C THR A 86 4.69 17.02 0.25
N ALA A 87 5.52 16.93 1.29
CA ALA A 87 6.94 16.64 1.14
C ALA A 87 7.17 15.23 0.56
N MET A 88 6.45 14.23 1.06
CA MET A 88 6.47 12.88 0.52
C MET A 88 6.01 12.86 -0.95
N MET A 89 4.94 13.60 -1.30
CA MET A 89 4.50 13.68 -2.70
C MET A 89 5.60 14.21 -3.62
N LYS A 90 6.44 15.15 -3.15
CA LYS A 90 7.57 15.66 -3.93
C LYS A 90 8.63 14.58 -4.16
N ASN A 91 8.88 13.69 -3.19
CA ASN A 91 9.84 12.61 -3.34
C ASN A 91 9.41 11.61 -4.43
N PHE A 92 8.10 11.38 -4.59
CA PHE A 92 7.56 10.52 -5.65
C PHE A 92 7.27 11.24 -6.96
N ALA A 93 7.41 12.57 -7.02
CA ALA A 93 7.19 13.33 -8.26
C ALA A 93 8.11 12.85 -9.39
N GLY A 94 9.31 12.37 -9.04
CA GLY A 94 10.25 11.77 -9.98
C GLY A 94 9.82 10.43 -10.59
N LEU A 95 8.67 9.85 -10.19
CA LEU A 95 8.12 8.63 -10.80
C LEU A 95 6.94 8.91 -11.74
N ALA A 96 6.41 10.14 -11.74
CA ALA A 96 5.31 10.54 -12.61
C ALA A 96 5.83 11.22 -13.89
N GLY A 97 5.05 11.12 -14.96
CA GLY A 97 5.29 11.85 -16.20
C GLY A 97 6.40 11.29 -17.09
N HIS A 98 6.92 10.10 -16.80
CA HIS A 98 7.93 9.43 -17.62
C HIS A 98 7.30 8.74 -18.81
N LYS A 99 7.91 8.88 -19.98
CA LYS A 99 7.50 8.16 -21.18
C LYS A 99 8.21 6.81 -21.25
N ILE A 100 7.42 5.75 -21.39
CA ILE A 100 7.90 4.39 -21.61
C ILE A 100 7.22 3.90 -22.89
N GLY A 101 7.94 3.97 -24.00
CA GLY A 101 7.34 3.83 -25.33
C GLY A 101 6.26 4.90 -25.56
N ASN A 102 5.06 4.46 -25.96
CA ASN A 102 3.91 5.34 -26.14
C ASN A 102 3.15 5.68 -24.85
N LYS A 103 3.52 5.08 -23.72
CA LYS A 103 2.81 5.21 -22.44
C LYS A 103 3.46 6.24 -21.53
N GLU A 104 2.68 6.73 -20.58
CA GLU A 104 3.14 7.70 -19.58
C GLU A 104 2.83 7.26 -18.17
N THR A 105 3.79 7.39 -17.26
CA THR A 105 3.58 7.07 -15.85
C THR A 105 2.74 8.15 -15.14
N ILE A 106 1.84 7.73 -14.26
CA ILE A 106 1.18 8.60 -13.29
C ILE A 106 1.35 8.02 -11.89
N PHE A 107 1.45 8.90 -10.90
CA PHE A 107 1.56 8.51 -9.49
C PHE A 107 0.29 8.87 -8.74
N TRP A 108 -0.52 7.87 -8.44
CA TRP A 108 -1.85 8.02 -7.87
C TRP A 108 -1.84 7.81 -6.36
N PHE A 109 -2.32 8.79 -5.59
CA PHE A 109 -2.46 8.61 -4.15
C PHE A 109 -3.83 8.03 -3.83
N ASN A 110 -3.87 6.89 -3.14
CA ASN A 110 -5.13 6.24 -2.81
C ASN A 110 -5.82 6.95 -1.64
N PHE A 111 -6.75 7.85 -1.95
CA PHE A 111 -7.58 8.54 -0.94
C PHE A 111 -8.81 7.73 -0.50
N GLU A 112 -9.12 6.61 -1.16
CA GLU A 112 -10.27 5.76 -0.80
C GLU A 112 -10.05 5.03 0.52
N LEU A 113 -8.79 4.84 0.92
CA LEU A 113 -8.41 4.29 2.22
C LEU A 113 -8.98 5.07 3.41
N LYS A 114 -9.38 6.35 3.24
CA LYS A 114 -10.08 7.11 4.29
C LYS A 114 -11.44 6.51 4.68
N LYS A 115 -12.06 5.76 3.75
CA LYS A 115 -13.35 5.08 3.95
C LYS A 115 -13.21 3.77 4.72
N ALA A 116 -11.99 3.27 4.90
CA ALA A 116 -11.75 2.03 5.61
C ALA A 116 -11.85 2.14 7.15
N GLY A 117 -12.16 3.34 7.67
CA GLY A 117 -12.33 3.54 9.11
C GLY A 117 -11.00 3.59 9.88
N GLY A 118 -11.11 3.92 11.16
CA GLY A 118 -10.01 4.15 12.09
C GLY A 118 -10.58 4.57 13.44
N SER A 119 -11.34 3.66 14.05
CA SER A 119 -12.04 3.86 15.33
C SER A 119 -11.18 3.51 16.54
N GLY A 120 -9.89 3.26 16.37
CA GLY A 120 -9.03 2.79 17.46
C GLY A 120 -8.96 1.27 17.51
N ASN A 121 -8.11 0.75 18.40
CA ASN A 121 -8.00 -0.68 18.73
C ASN A 121 -9.24 -1.12 19.55
N GLU A 122 -10.45 -0.87 19.06
CA GLU A 122 -11.62 -1.57 19.61
C GLU A 122 -11.34 -3.07 19.51
N PRO A 123 -11.48 -3.83 20.61
CA PRO A 123 -11.03 -5.21 20.68
C PRO A 123 -11.55 -6.00 19.48
N PHE A 124 -10.62 -6.72 18.86
CA PHE A 124 -10.92 -7.76 17.88
C PHE A 124 -12.08 -8.60 18.39
N TRP A 125 -13.09 -8.80 17.53
CA TRP A 125 -14.33 -9.48 17.88
C TRP A 125 -14.05 -10.81 18.60
N LYS A 126 -14.73 -11.00 19.73
CA LYS A 126 -14.60 -12.14 20.64
C LYS A 126 -15.04 -13.45 19.98
N CYS A 127 -14.10 -14.36 19.73
CA CYS A 127 -14.33 -15.79 19.92
C CYS A 127 -14.12 -16.12 21.42
N ASN A 128 -14.87 -15.42 22.30
CA ASN A 128 -14.96 -15.38 23.79
C ASN A 128 -13.71 -15.61 24.68
N ASP A 129 -13.42 -14.86 25.76
CA ASP A 129 -14.04 -13.66 26.37
C ASP A 129 -13.01 -12.81 27.17
N ASN A 130 -11.79 -13.31 27.40
CA ASN A 130 -10.77 -12.65 28.21
C ASN A 130 -9.45 -12.57 27.45
N GLU A 131 -9.01 -11.33 27.21
CA GLU A 131 -7.62 -10.95 26.92
C GLU A 131 -7.06 -11.32 25.54
N TRP A 132 -7.28 -10.44 24.55
CA TRP A 132 -6.39 -10.35 23.39
C TRP A 132 -5.77 -8.96 23.24
N TYR A 133 -5.03 -8.57 24.27
CA TYR A 133 -4.23 -7.35 24.24
C TYR A 133 -2.77 -7.56 23.80
N ASP A 134 -2.31 -8.80 23.61
CA ASP A 134 -0.89 -9.08 23.36
C ASP A 134 -0.69 -10.01 22.16
N ASP A 135 -0.46 -9.43 20.97
CA ASP A 135 0.05 -10.14 19.79
C ASP A 135 1.28 -10.96 20.18
N GLY A 136 1.18 -12.29 20.21
CA GLY A 136 2.32 -13.19 20.41
C GLY A 136 2.41 -13.97 21.71
N GLN A 137 1.31 -14.12 22.45
CA GLN A 137 1.24 -15.11 23.53
C GLN A 137 1.11 -16.55 22.99
N ILE A 138 1.38 -17.58 23.82
CA ILE A 138 1.31 -19.00 23.43
C ILE A 138 -0.12 -19.43 23.05
N VAL A 139 -1.15 -18.80 23.61
CA VAL A 139 -2.57 -19.04 23.27
C VAL A 139 -2.96 -18.50 21.89
N ASP A 140 -2.11 -17.65 21.31
CA ASP A 140 -2.23 -16.97 20.02
C ASP A 140 -1.72 -17.81 18.84
N GLN A 141 -1.00 -18.88 19.17
CA GLN A 141 -0.53 -19.86 18.20
C GLN A 141 -1.75 -20.50 17.50
N PRO A 142 -1.73 -20.62 16.16
CA PRO A 142 -2.70 -21.42 15.45
C PRO A 142 -2.66 -22.82 16.06
N GLN A 143 -3.65 -23.16 16.86
CA GLN A 143 -3.89 -24.55 17.18
C GLN A 143 -4.40 -25.15 15.86
N ASP A 144 -3.80 -26.26 15.44
CA ASP A 144 -4.21 -27.01 14.25
C ASP A 144 -5.55 -27.72 14.50
N ASP A 145 -6.52 -26.97 14.99
CA ASP A 145 -7.92 -27.34 15.01
C ASP A 145 -8.64 -26.53 13.94
N SER A 146 -9.58 -27.18 13.27
CA SER A 146 -10.40 -26.57 12.22
C SER A 146 -11.26 -25.42 12.75
N SER A 147 -11.40 -25.28 14.07
CA SER A 147 -12.20 -24.25 14.74
C SER A 147 -11.48 -22.90 14.77
N TYR A 148 -10.16 -22.88 14.98
CA TYR A 148 -9.33 -21.68 14.98
C TYR A 148 -9.41 -20.96 13.63
N TRP A 149 -9.16 -21.68 12.54
CA TRP A 149 -9.23 -21.11 11.18
C TRP A 149 -10.65 -20.68 10.80
N LYS A 150 -11.67 -21.43 11.25
CA LYS A 150 -13.07 -21.03 11.07
C LYS A 150 -13.38 -19.71 11.77
N CYS A 151 -12.88 -19.49 12.99
CA CYS A 151 -13.02 -18.23 13.71
C CYS A 151 -12.25 -17.09 13.02
N ILE A 152 -10.96 -17.28 12.71
CA ILE A 152 -10.11 -16.26 12.07
C ILE A 152 -10.71 -15.81 10.73
N ASN A 153 -11.12 -16.75 9.88
CA ASN A 153 -11.74 -16.42 8.59
C ASN A 153 -13.07 -15.68 8.73
N ALA A 154 -13.84 -15.91 9.81
CA ALA A 154 -15.08 -15.18 10.08
C ALA A 154 -14.84 -13.72 10.49
N VAL A 155 -13.70 -13.40 11.12
CA VAL A 155 -13.43 -12.04 11.63
C VAL A 155 -12.58 -11.18 10.69
N ILE A 156 -11.81 -11.78 9.78
CA ILE A 156 -10.96 -11.04 8.82
C ILE A 156 -11.73 -9.96 8.04
N PRO A 157 -12.95 -10.19 7.52
CA PRO A 157 -13.71 -9.16 6.81
C PRO A 157 -13.95 -7.88 7.62
N ASN A 158 -13.96 -7.99 8.96
CA ASN A 158 -14.18 -6.87 9.87
C ASN A 158 -12.87 -6.17 10.26
N TRP A 159 -11.71 -6.70 9.87
CA TRP A 159 -10.43 -6.07 10.18
C TRP A 159 -10.22 -4.84 9.29
N ASN A 160 -9.88 -3.72 9.92
CA ASN A 160 -9.58 -2.49 9.19
C ASN A 160 -8.48 -2.69 8.14
N ALA A 161 -7.46 -3.51 8.40
CA ALA A 161 -6.46 -3.89 7.40
C ALA A 161 -7.07 -4.60 6.18
N TYR A 162 -8.03 -5.50 6.38
CA TYR A 162 -8.72 -6.15 5.27
C TYR A 162 -9.63 -5.18 4.52
N ILE A 163 -10.38 -4.34 5.21
CA ILE A 163 -11.23 -3.31 4.60
C ILE A 163 -10.39 -2.34 3.76
N ARG A 164 -9.21 -1.94 4.25
CA ARG A 164 -8.23 -1.13 3.50
C ARG A 164 -7.74 -1.83 2.23
N PHE A 165 -7.40 -3.11 2.33
CA PHE A 165 -7.06 -3.93 1.18
C PHE A 165 -8.20 -3.93 0.15
N GLN A 166 -9.46 -4.13 0.58
CA GLN A 166 -10.63 -4.05 -0.31
C GLN A 166 -10.77 -2.67 -0.98
N LYS A 167 -10.47 -1.57 -0.27
CA LYS A 167 -10.41 -0.22 -0.90
C LYS A 167 -9.30 -0.08 -1.92
N THR A 168 -8.23 -0.85 -1.82
CA THR A 168 -7.20 -0.92 -2.87
C THR A 168 -7.70 -1.70 -4.08
N VAL A 169 -8.39 -2.83 -3.86
CA VAL A 169 -9.02 -3.62 -4.94
C VAL A 169 -10.00 -2.74 -5.73
N GLU A 170 -10.89 -2.03 -5.05
CA GLU A 170 -11.87 -1.11 -5.67
C GLU A 170 -11.18 -0.06 -6.56
N VAL A 171 -10.08 0.54 -6.10
CA VAL A 171 -9.35 1.55 -6.91
C VAL A 171 -8.74 0.93 -8.17
N VAL A 172 -8.18 -0.27 -8.07
CA VAL A 172 -7.62 -0.99 -9.24
C VAL A 172 -8.72 -1.33 -10.23
N GLU A 173 -9.86 -1.83 -9.77
CA GLU A 173 -11.01 -2.15 -10.63
C GLU A 173 -11.54 -0.91 -11.33
N ASN A 174 -11.60 0.24 -10.63
CA ASN A 174 -11.99 1.51 -11.22
C ASN A 174 -11.03 1.99 -12.33
N PHE A 175 -9.73 1.71 -12.21
CA PHE A 175 -8.77 1.99 -13.30
C PHE A 175 -8.95 1.07 -14.50
N ILE A 176 -9.20 -0.22 -14.25
CA ILE A 176 -9.48 -1.19 -15.32
C ILE A 176 -10.76 -0.81 -16.06
N ALA A 177 -11.81 -0.46 -15.32
CA ALA A 177 -13.08 0.00 -15.88
C ALA A 177 -12.92 1.30 -16.67
N ALA A 178 -12.04 2.21 -16.23
CA ALA A 178 -11.70 3.42 -16.97
C ALA A 178 -10.92 3.13 -18.26
N GLY A 179 -10.36 1.93 -18.45
CA GLY A 179 -9.65 1.52 -19.67
C GLY A 179 -8.14 1.35 -19.51
N VAL A 180 -7.60 1.39 -18.28
CA VAL A 180 -6.19 1.07 -18.04
C VAL A 180 -5.99 -0.45 -18.10
N PRO A 181 -5.12 -0.98 -18.98
CA PRO A 181 -4.82 -2.41 -19.01
C PRO A 181 -4.24 -2.90 -17.67
N PRO A 182 -4.64 -4.08 -17.15
CA PRO A 182 -4.12 -4.63 -15.90
C PRO A 182 -2.59 -4.63 -15.78
N LYS A 183 -1.88 -5.00 -16.86
CA LYS A 183 -0.41 -5.04 -16.90
C LYS A 183 0.26 -3.66 -16.95
N GLN A 184 -0.51 -2.57 -16.85
CA GLN A 184 -0.02 -1.21 -16.69
C GLN A 184 -0.25 -0.65 -15.28
N ILE A 185 -0.81 -1.44 -14.36
CA ILE A 185 -1.11 -1.01 -12.99
C ILE A 185 -0.09 -1.61 -12.03
N PHE A 186 0.53 -0.77 -11.21
CA PHE A 186 1.39 -1.17 -10.10
C PHE A 186 0.76 -0.70 -8.80
N VAL A 187 0.74 -1.57 -7.79
CA VAL A 187 0.29 -1.21 -6.45
C VAL A 187 1.49 -1.11 -5.55
N SER A 188 1.62 0.01 -4.85
CA SER A 188 2.74 0.34 -4.01
C SER A 188 2.26 0.97 -2.70
N GLY A 189 3.11 0.96 -1.70
CA GLY A 189 2.79 1.58 -0.42
C GLY A 189 3.79 1.20 0.65
N VAL A 190 3.62 1.81 1.82
CA VAL A 190 4.51 1.62 2.97
C VAL A 190 3.76 1.03 4.16
N SER A 191 4.40 0.20 4.98
CA SER A 191 3.79 -0.38 6.19
C SER A 191 2.47 -1.10 5.88
N ALA A 192 1.33 -0.67 6.42
CA ALA A 192 0.02 -1.23 6.11
C ALA A 192 -0.25 -1.18 4.60
N GLY A 193 0.04 -0.05 3.95
CA GLY A 193 -0.08 0.11 2.51
C GLY A 193 0.87 -0.79 1.71
N GLY A 194 2.03 -1.12 2.28
CA GLY A 194 2.94 -2.11 1.70
C GLY A 194 2.32 -3.51 1.74
N GLN A 195 1.64 -3.87 2.82
CA GLN A 195 0.95 -5.16 2.90
C GLN A 195 -0.25 -5.23 1.95
N ASP A 196 -0.97 -4.12 1.76
CA ASP A 196 -2.02 -4.04 0.73
C ASP A 196 -1.44 -4.36 -0.66
N ALA A 197 -0.24 -3.87 -0.98
CA ALA A 197 0.45 -4.17 -2.24
C ALA A 197 0.84 -5.66 -2.37
N VAL A 198 1.25 -6.31 -1.28
CA VAL A 198 1.53 -7.75 -1.27
C VAL A 198 0.25 -8.54 -1.51
N LEU A 199 -0.82 -8.24 -0.78
CA LEU A 199 -2.11 -8.94 -0.93
C LEU A 199 -2.71 -8.74 -2.32
N MET A 200 -2.53 -7.57 -2.93
CA MET A 200 -2.90 -7.34 -4.32
C MET A 200 -2.13 -8.25 -5.28
N ALA A 201 -0.82 -8.43 -5.09
CA ALA A 201 -0.02 -9.33 -5.91
C ALA A 201 -0.39 -10.82 -5.70
N VAL A 202 -0.76 -11.20 -4.47
CA VAL A 202 -1.18 -12.57 -4.13
C VAL A 202 -2.55 -12.91 -4.72
N HIS A 203 -3.56 -12.07 -4.46
CA HIS A 203 -4.96 -12.40 -4.77
C HIS A 203 -5.44 -11.87 -6.12
N HIS A 204 -4.77 -10.86 -6.67
CA HIS A 204 -5.20 -10.11 -7.85
C HIS A 204 -4.05 -9.83 -8.82
N GLY A 205 -3.06 -10.72 -8.90
CA GLY A 205 -1.91 -10.60 -9.81
C GLY A 205 -2.28 -10.62 -11.32
N ASP A 206 -3.49 -11.08 -11.64
CA ASP A 206 -4.10 -10.96 -12.98
C ASP A 206 -4.56 -9.52 -13.29
N LYS A 207 -4.94 -8.76 -12.27
CA LYS A 207 -5.42 -7.37 -12.36
C LYS A 207 -4.32 -6.31 -12.30
N ILE A 208 -3.09 -6.70 -11.97
CA ILE A 208 -1.93 -5.80 -11.87
C ILE A 208 -0.71 -6.33 -12.62
N ASN A 209 0.28 -5.46 -12.81
CA ASN A 209 1.61 -5.86 -13.26
C ASN A 209 2.42 -6.47 -12.11
N ALA A 210 2.59 -5.71 -11.02
CA ALA A 210 3.34 -6.14 -9.84
C ALA A 210 2.98 -5.32 -8.60
N GLY A 211 3.22 -5.90 -7.43
CA GLY A 211 3.26 -5.18 -6.15
C GLY A 211 4.64 -4.57 -5.89
N ILE A 212 4.71 -3.41 -5.23
CA ILE A 212 5.96 -2.75 -4.82
C ILE A 212 5.84 -2.32 -3.35
N PRO A 213 5.94 -3.25 -2.40
CA PRO A 213 5.82 -2.95 -0.98
C PRO A 213 7.10 -2.35 -0.41
N PHE A 214 6.95 -1.28 0.36
CA PHE A 214 8.00 -0.68 1.18
C PHE A 214 7.75 -1.02 2.66
N HIS A 215 8.67 -1.72 3.32
CA HIS A 215 8.55 -2.05 4.75
C HIS A 215 7.16 -2.53 5.19
N PRO A 216 6.59 -3.57 4.57
CA PRO A 216 5.20 -3.98 4.83
C PRO A 216 5.03 -4.49 6.28
N ALA A 217 4.18 -3.82 7.07
CA ALA A 217 4.05 -4.07 8.52
C ALA A 217 2.71 -3.55 9.11
N ALA A 218 1.72 -4.43 9.27
CA ALA A 218 0.39 -4.20 9.89
C ALA A 218 -0.42 -5.49 10.21
N TRP A 219 -0.08 -6.65 9.65
CA TRP A 219 -0.70 -7.96 9.93
C TRP A 219 0.00 -8.75 11.07
N GLY A 220 0.37 -8.09 12.17
CA GLY A 220 1.01 -8.72 13.32
C GLY A 220 2.54 -8.85 13.20
N VAL A 221 3.23 -8.79 14.33
CA VAL A 221 4.69 -8.91 14.45
C VAL A 221 5.12 -10.20 15.12
N ALA A 222 4.22 -10.79 15.92
CA ALA A 222 4.48 -12.03 16.62
C ALA A 222 4.64 -13.21 15.69
N ALA A 223 5.70 -14.00 15.91
CA ALA A 223 6.07 -15.08 15.02
C ALA A 223 4.95 -16.13 14.85
N ALA A 224 4.17 -16.35 15.89
CA ALA A 224 3.07 -17.31 15.92
C ALA A 224 1.69 -16.64 16.10
N GLY A 225 1.56 -15.32 15.90
CA GLY A 225 0.25 -14.65 15.99
C GLY A 225 -0.62 -14.95 14.78
N GLY A 226 -1.93 -15.13 15.00
CA GLY A 226 -2.88 -15.53 13.95
C GLY A 226 -2.90 -14.64 12.70
N ARG A 227 -2.71 -13.32 12.88
CA ARG A 227 -2.64 -12.35 11.77
C ARG A 227 -1.43 -12.60 10.86
N ARG A 228 -0.27 -12.85 11.47
CA ARG A 228 0.97 -13.13 10.74
C ARG A 228 0.86 -14.46 10.03
N THR A 229 0.35 -15.49 10.72
CA THR A 229 0.17 -16.82 10.14
C THR A 229 -0.77 -16.75 8.93
N TRP A 230 -1.95 -16.16 9.08
CA TRP A 230 -2.89 -16.00 7.95
C TRP A 230 -2.23 -15.31 6.76
N TYR A 231 -1.55 -14.18 7.00
CA TYR A 231 -0.88 -13.41 5.95
C TYR A 231 0.22 -14.23 5.25
N VAL A 232 1.08 -14.91 6.03
CA VAL A 232 2.14 -15.77 5.49
C VAL A 232 1.55 -16.92 4.68
N ASP A 233 0.45 -17.51 5.12
CA ASP A 233 -0.23 -18.58 4.40
C ASP A 233 -0.83 -18.08 3.08
N GLN A 234 -1.40 -16.87 3.04
CA GLN A 234 -1.83 -16.26 1.78
C GLN A 234 -0.65 -16.13 0.82
N VAL A 235 0.49 -15.60 1.27
CA VAL A 235 1.69 -15.43 0.44
C VAL A 235 2.23 -16.78 -0.06
N LYS A 236 2.28 -17.80 0.81
CA LYS A 236 2.72 -19.16 0.45
C LYS A 236 1.77 -19.85 -0.53
N SER A 237 0.49 -19.51 -0.51
CA SER A 237 -0.52 -20.09 -1.42
C SER A 237 -0.44 -19.53 -2.85
N ALA A 238 0.30 -18.44 -3.08
CA ALA A 238 0.42 -17.81 -4.38
C ALA A 238 1.19 -18.72 -5.37
N LYS A 239 0.54 -19.10 -6.48
CA LYS A 239 1.19 -19.88 -7.56
C LYS A 239 2.33 -19.11 -8.25
N ARG A 240 2.19 -17.79 -8.32
CA ARG A 240 3.14 -16.85 -8.89
C ARG A 240 2.99 -15.53 -8.15
N LEU A 241 4.11 -14.89 -7.84
CA LEU A 241 4.14 -13.61 -7.14
C LEU A 241 5.06 -12.64 -7.88
N ASP A 242 4.47 -11.68 -8.59
CA ASP A 242 5.21 -10.60 -9.26
C ASP A 242 5.34 -9.41 -8.28
N ILE A 243 6.51 -9.27 -7.65
CA ILE A 243 6.73 -8.28 -6.59
C ILE A 243 8.16 -7.73 -6.59
N LEU A 244 8.30 -6.43 -6.35
CA LEU A 244 9.57 -5.79 -5.99
C LEU A 244 9.53 -5.43 -4.51
N TYR A 245 10.07 -6.30 -3.66
CA TYR A 245 10.01 -6.15 -2.22
C TYR A 245 11.14 -5.25 -1.70
N ILE A 246 10.78 -4.13 -1.06
CA ILE A 246 11.75 -3.14 -0.57
C ILE A 246 11.69 -3.09 0.96
N ASN A 247 12.80 -3.43 1.60
CA ASN A 247 12.96 -3.40 3.05
C ASN A 247 14.38 -2.94 3.39
N SER A 248 14.53 -2.05 4.36
CA SER A 248 15.81 -1.75 5.01
C SER A 248 15.87 -2.49 6.34
N ASN A 249 16.89 -3.33 6.50
CA ASN A 249 17.26 -3.91 7.80
C ASN A 249 18.14 -2.94 8.58
#